data_AF-A0A329MTH8-F1
#
_entry.id   AF-A0A329MTH8-F1
#
_cell.length_a   1.000
_cell.length_b   1.000
_cell.length_c   1.000
_cell.angle_alpha   90.00
_cell.angle_beta   90.00
_cell.angle_gamma   90.00
#
_symmetry.space_group_name_H-M   'P 1'
#
loop_
_entity.id
_entity.type
_entity.pdbx_description
1 polymer ?
#
loop_
_entity_poly.entity_id
_entity_poly.type
_entity_poly.pdbx_seq_one_letter_code
_entity_poly.pdbx_strand_id
1 'polypeptide(L)'
;MSKLKMRLIPIAAGSILLLMLAYTYKDVASQLLDPQNLRTLAQDNIHLLKLVMLLVMIVQNMFTIIPLILVISINISLFGLGYGYVWSVITSILAAFITFYIVRLWLHEKVTRYLKQSSWMDKMDRNGYWFVFMGRLIPFVPTSLVNIASGAGMIKVRKFIAATAIGNALYFLALSLIAQGLISAAIQQGLYAVFIAAVLGYASFKLWKYYRPKNRNPEPAFKSFENKHSGE
;
A
#
# COMPACT_ATOMS: atom_id res chain seq x y z
N MET A 1 22.47 -26.24 -10.49
CA MET A 1 22.07 -25.32 -9.40
C MET A 1 21.03 -24.34 -9.93
N SER A 2 19.81 -24.38 -9.38
CA SER A 2 18.61 -23.86 -10.03
C SER A 2 18.54 -22.33 -10.03
N LYS A 3 18.06 -21.75 -11.16
CA LYS A 3 17.75 -20.33 -11.36
C LYS A 3 16.88 -19.70 -10.24
N LEU A 4 16.33 -20.51 -9.34
CA LEU A 4 15.64 -20.17 -8.09
C LEU A 4 16.51 -19.43 -7.08
N LYS A 5 17.68 -19.98 -6.71
CA LYS A 5 18.52 -19.40 -5.65
C LYS A 5 18.98 -17.99 -6.04
N MET A 6 19.28 -17.81 -7.32
CA MET A 6 19.73 -16.54 -7.91
C MET A 6 18.68 -15.42 -7.88
N ARG A 7 17.38 -15.73 -7.77
CA ARG A 7 16.28 -14.73 -7.66
C ARG A 7 15.79 -14.50 -6.23
N LEU A 8 16.01 -15.45 -5.33
CA LEU A 8 15.67 -15.33 -3.90
C LEU A 8 16.69 -14.49 -3.13
N ILE A 9 17.98 -14.59 -3.49
CA ILE A 9 19.06 -13.81 -2.87
C ILE A 9 18.82 -12.30 -2.94
N PRO A 10 18.47 -11.67 -4.08
CA PRO A 10 18.22 -10.23 -4.13
C PRO A 10 16.96 -9.80 -3.37
N ILE A 11 15.94 -10.67 -3.27
CA ILE A 11 14.72 -10.37 -2.51
C ILE A 11 15.00 -10.42 -1.01
N ALA A 12 15.67 -11.47 -0.55
CA ALA A 12 16.09 -11.60 0.85
C ALA A 12 17.06 -10.49 1.25
N ALA A 13 18.05 -10.18 0.39
CA ALA A 13 18.97 -9.06 0.59
C ALA A 13 18.22 -7.72 0.63
N GLY A 14 17.21 -7.51 -0.22
CA GLY A 14 16.37 -6.32 -0.19
C GLY A 14 15.50 -6.22 1.06
N SER A 15 14.94 -7.33 1.55
CA SER A 15 14.19 -7.38 2.81
C SER A 15 15.09 -7.13 4.02
N ILE A 16 16.30 -7.70 4.03
CA ILE A 16 17.30 -7.46 5.08
C ILE A 16 17.76 -6.00 5.03
N LEU A 17 18.05 -5.46 3.85
CA LEU A 17 18.42 -4.06 3.67
C LEU A 17 17.30 -3.13 4.15
N LEU A 18 16.03 -3.44 3.88
CA LEU A 18 14.87 -2.68 4.35
C LEU A 18 14.69 -2.75 5.88
N LEU A 19 14.91 -3.92 6.49
CA LEU A 19 14.90 -4.08 7.94
C LEU A 19 16.05 -3.31 8.59
N MET A 20 17.23 -3.36 7.98
CA MET A 20 18.43 -2.63 8.42
C MET A 20 18.22 -1.12 8.28
N LEU A 21 17.60 -0.67 7.19
CA LEU A 21 17.18 0.72 6.97
C LEU A 21 16.19 1.16 8.06
N ALA A 22 15.13 0.39 8.29
CA ALA A 22 14.11 0.70 9.31
C ALA A 22 14.70 0.76 10.73
N TYR A 23 15.65 -0.11 11.04
CA TYR A 23 16.39 -0.08 12.31
C TYR A 23 17.29 1.17 12.40
N THR A 24 18.01 1.49 11.32
CA THR A 24 18.94 2.64 11.27
C THR A 24 18.23 3.98 11.43
N TYR A 25 17.02 4.13 10.88
CA TYR A 25 16.25 5.37 10.99
C TYR A 25 15.28 5.42 12.17
N LYS A 26 15.26 4.40 13.04
CA LYS A 26 14.38 4.38 14.23
C LYS A 26 14.60 5.59 15.13
N ASP A 27 15.86 5.96 15.34
CA ASP A 27 16.24 7.05 16.23
C ASP A 27 16.02 8.44 15.61
N VAL A 28 16.17 8.54 14.28
CA VAL A 28 15.82 9.76 13.53
C VAL A 28 14.31 9.95 13.54
N ALA A 29 13.54 8.89 13.36
CA ALA A 29 12.08 8.94 13.44
C ALA A 29 11.62 9.32 14.85
N SER A 30 12.22 8.78 15.91
CA SER A 30 11.86 9.15 17.28
C SER A 30 12.19 10.59 17.64
N GLN A 31 13.32 11.13 17.15
CA GLN A 31 13.67 12.55 17.31
C GLN A 31 12.78 13.49 16.50
N LEU A 32 12.43 13.13 15.26
CA LEU A 32 11.49 13.91 14.42
C LEU A 32 10.05 13.87 14.94
N LEU A 33 9.68 12.80 15.66
CA LEU A 33 8.36 12.62 16.27
C LEU A 33 8.26 13.19 17.68
N ASP A 34 9.33 13.81 18.21
CA ASP A 34 9.31 14.43 19.53
C ASP A 34 8.21 15.51 19.58
N PRO A 35 7.16 15.31 20.41
CA PRO A 35 6.05 16.25 20.50
C PRO A 35 6.48 17.67 20.85
N GLN A 36 7.60 17.88 21.55
CA GLN A 36 8.08 19.20 21.93
C GLN A 36 8.63 19.98 20.72
N ASN A 37 9.45 19.33 19.89
CA ASN A 37 10.01 19.92 18.67
C ASN A 37 8.93 20.20 17.62
N LEU A 38 7.95 19.30 17.49
CA LEU A 38 6.83 19.48 16.58
C LEU A 38 5.91 20.63 17.02
N ARG A 39 5.68 20.79 18.33
CA ARG A 39 4.84 21.87 18.86
C ARG A 39 5.48 23.24 18.73
N THR A 40 6.78 23.35 18.95
CA THR A 40 7.52 24.62 18.75
C THR A 40 7.48 25.02 17.27
N LEU A 41 7.69 24.09 16.33
CA LEU A 41 7.51 24.33 14.90
C LEU A 41 6.06 24.76 14.55
N ALA A 42 5.06 24.19 15.22
CA ALA A 42 3.65 24.48 14.98
C ALA A 42 3.20 25.87 15.41
N GLN A 43 3.79 26.43 16.46
CA GLN A 43 3.38 27.71 17.03
C GLN A 43 3.66 28.89 16.09
N ASP A 44 4.77 28.85 15.34
CA ASP A 44 5.16 29.95 14.47
C ASP A 44 4.66 29.81 13.02
N ASN A 45 4.37 28.58 12.57
CA ASN A 45 4.22 28.28 11.13
C ASN A 45 3.10 27.28 10.79
N ILE A 46 1.97 27.35 11.50
CA ILE A 46 0.88 26.36 11.39
C ILE A 46 0.36 26.13 9.95
N HIS A 47 0.28 27.18 9.14
CA HIS A 47 -0.21 27.09 7.75
C HIS A 47 0.80 26.40 6.83
N LEU A 48 2.08 26.71 6.98
CA LEU A 48 3.16 26.07 6.24
C LEU A 48 3.22 24.57 6.57
N LEU A 49 3.10 24.22 7.85
CA LEU A 49 3.10 22.81 8.27
C LEU A 49 1.90 22.04 7.71
N LYS A 50 0.72 22.64 7.66
CA LYS A 50 -0.44 22.03 6.98
C LYS A 50 -0.15 21.75 5.52
N LEU A 51 0.47 22.70 4.81
CA LEU A 51 0.86 22.53 3.41
C LEU A 51 1.91 21.41 3.25
N VAL A 52 2.94 21.39 4.09
CA VAL A 52 3.97 20.34 4.08
C VAL A 52 3.33 18.97 4.32
N MET A 53 2.45 18.85 5.32
CA MET A 53 1.78 17.58 5.62
C MET A 53 0.82 17.14 4.52
N LEU A 54 0.18 18.07 3.81
CA LEU A 54 -0.57 17.76 2.60
C LEU A 54 0.35 17.17 1.50
N LEU A 55 1.51 17.79 1.25
CA LEU A 55 2.47 17.30 0.26
C LEU A 55 3.01 15.92 0.65
N VAL A 56 3.32 15.70 1.92
CA VAL A 56 3.73 14.40 2.46
C VAL A 56 2.64 13.35 2.22
N MET A 57 1.37 13.68 2.48
CA MET A 57 0.24 12.79 2.26
C MET A 57 0.05 12.46 0.76
N ILE A 58 0.28 13.42 -0.14
CA ILE A 58 0.29 13.20 -1.60
C ILE A 58 1.36 12.19 -1.99
N VAL A 59 2.61 12.43 -1.57
CA VAL A 59 3.73 11.52 -1.85
C VAL A 59 3.45 10.13 -1.29
N GLN A 60 2.93 10.05 -0.06
CA GLN A 60 2.56 8.79 0.58
C GLN A 60 1.49 8.04 -0.24
N ASN A 61 0.45 8.71 -0.72
CA ASN A 61 -0.62 8.08 -1.49
C ASN A 61 -0.20 7.69 -2.92
N MET A 62 0.83 8.34 -3.47
CA MET A 62 1.37 8.02 -4.80
C MET A 62 2.32 6.82 -4.76
N PHE A 63 3.19 6.74 -3.75
CA PHE A 63 4.29 5.77 -3.74
C PHE A 63 4.27 4.78 -2.58
N THR A 64 3.49 5.03 -1.53
CA THR A 64 3.46 4.25 -0.27
C THR A 64 4.87 3.98 0.30
N ILE A 65 5.81 4.92 0.14
CA ILE A 65 7.17 4.81 0.70
C ILE A 65 7.17 5.14 2.18
N ILE A 66 6.32 6.10 2.57
CA ILE A 66 6.18 6.54 3.95
C ILE A 66 5.08 5.70 4.61
N PRO A 67 5.37 5.03 5.74
CA PRO A 67 4.32 4.36 6.53
C PRO A 67 3.22 5.34 6.92
N LEU A 68 1.97 5.01 6.58
CA LEU A 68 0.83 5.90 6.78
C LEU A 68 0.60 6.27 8.25
N ILE A 69 0.86 5.33 9.18
CA ILE A 69 0.78 5.58 10.62
C ILE A 69 1.70 6.73 11.06
N LEU A 70 2.87 6.91 10.44
CA LEU A 70 3.79 7.99 10.77
C LEU A 70 3.20 9.35 10.37
N VAL A 71 2.65 9.44 9.16
CA VAL A 71 2.01 10.68 8.66
C VAL A 71 0.85 11.09 9.57
N ILE A 72 0.00 10.12 9.96
CA ILE A 72 -1.11 10.37 10.88
C ILE A 72 -0.59 10.77 12.26
N SER A 73 0.42 10.07 12.80
CA SER A 73 1.00 10.39 14.10
C SER A 73 1.57 11.81 14.15
N ILE A 74 2.27 12.25 13.10
CA ILE A 74 2.77 13.63 12.99
C ILE A 74 1.62 14.63 12.96
N ASN A 75 0.57 14.38 12.16
CA ASN A 75 -0.61 15.26 12.13
C ASN A 75 -1.31 15.37 13.49
N ILE A 76 -1.41 14.26 14.23
CA ILE A 76 -2.00 14.22 15.57
C ILE A 76 -1.11 14.95 16.58
N SER A 77 0.20 14.78 16.51
CA SER A 77 1.16 15.49 17.37
C SER A 77 1.17 17.00 17.12
N LEU A 78 1.11 17.42 15.84
CA LEU A 78 1.13 18.83 15.43
C LEU A 78 -0.19 19.55 15.69
N PHE A 79 -1.32 18.91 15.41
CA PHE A 79 -2.62 19.58 15.37
C PHE A 79 -3.63 19.07 16.42
N GLY A 80 -3.23 18.12 17.26
CA GLY A 80 -4.10 17.45 18.23
C GLY A 80 -4.97 16.36 17.59
N LEU A 81 -5.59 15.53 18.43
CA LEU A 81 -6.35 14.36 17.97
C LEU A 81 -7.50 14.71 17.03
N GLY A 82 -8.36 15.68 17.40
CA GLY A 82 -9.53 16.03 16.59
C GLY A 82 -9.14 16.61 15.23
N TYR A 83 -8.39 17.71 15.21
CA TYR A 83 -8.02 18.36 13.95
C TYR A 83 -7.02 17.54 13.15
N GLY A 84 -6.02 16.92 13.78
CA GLY A 84 -5.04 16.07 13.11
C GLY A 84 -5.67 14.87 12.42
N TYR A 85 -6.69 14.26 13.03
CA TYR A 85 -7.48 13.19 12.41
C TYR A 85 -8.24 13.69 11.18
N VAL A 86 -9.03 14.77 11.32
CA VAL A 86 -9.83 15.33 10.22
C VAL A 86 -8.92 15.78 9.07
N TRP A 87 -7.80 16.44 9.40
CA TRP A 87 -6.80 16.88 8.44
C TRP A 87 -6.19 15.70 7.69
N SER A 88 -5.85 14.61 8.38
CA SER A 88 -5.34 13.39 7.75
C SER A 88 -6.35 12.78 6.78
N VAL A 89 -7.64 12.72 7.16
CA VAL A 89 -8.69 12.19 6.29
C VAL A 89 -8.86 13.04 5.03
N ILE A 90 -9.00 14.36 5.18
CA ILE A 90 -9.21 15.29 4.05
C ILE A 90 -8.02 15.28 3.10
N THR A 91 -6.81 15.44 3.62
CA THR A 91 -5.59 15.44 2.79
C THR A 91 -5.38 14.10 2.09
N SER A 92 -5.72 12.98 2.74
CA SER A 92 -5.65 11.64 2.13
C SER A 92 -6.66 11.46 1.01
N ILE A 93 -7.90 11.96 1.16
CA ILE A 93 -8.90 11.93 0.08
C ILE A 93 -8.40 12.76 -1.11
N LEU A 94 -7.87 13.96 -0.87
CA LEU A 94 -7.33 14.84 -1.92
C LEU A 94 -6.15 14.18 -2.63
N ALA A 95 -5.21 13.62 -1.87
CA ALA A 95 -4.05 12.91 -2.38
C ALA A 95 -4.43 11.67 -3.22
N ALA A 96 -5.40 10.88 -2.72
CA ALA A 96 -5.94 9.72 -3.44
C ALA A 96 -6.63 10.14 -4.74
N PHE A 97 -7.38 11.25 -4.71
CA PHE A 97 -8.03 11.83 -5.89
C PHE A 97 -7.01 12.29 -6.95
N ILE A 98 -5.97 13.00 -6.53
CA ILE A 98 -4.87 13.43 -7.42
C ILE A 98 -4.21 12.20 -8.06
N THR A 99 -3.83 11.20 -7.25
CA THR A 99 -3.17 9.97 -7.73
C THR A 99 -4.07 9.22 -8.73
N PHE A 100 -5.36 9.11 -8.40
CA PHE A 100 -6.36 8.48 -9.24
C PHE A 100 -6.47 9.15 -10.62
N TYR A 101 -6.56 10.49 -10.64
CA TYR A 101 -6.66 11.24 -11.89
C TYR A 101 -5.35 11.20 -12.68
N ILE A 102 -4.21 11.22 -12.00
CA ILE A 102 -2.91 11.08 -12.66
C ILE A 102 -2.88 9.79 -13.47
N VAL A 103 -3.31 8.70 -12.84
CA VAL A 103 -3.34 7.41 -13.53
C VAL A 103 -4.39 7.38 -14.62
N ARG A 104 -5.59 7.90 -14.38
CA ARG A 104 -6.67 7.89 -15.35
C ARG A 104 -6.36 8.66 -16.62
N LEU A 105 -5.71 9.82 -16.50
CA LEU A 105 -5.46 10.72 -17.62
C LEU A 105 -4.14 10.43 -18.33
N TRP A 106 -3.06 10.17 -17.57
CA TRP A 106 -1.72 10.11 -18.15
C TRP A 106 -1.09 8.72 -18.17
N LEU A 107 -1.50 7.82 -17.27
CA LEU A 107 -0.85 6.50 -17.13
C LEU A 107 -1.77 5.32 -17.44
N HIS A 108 -3.00 5.57 -17.92
CA HIS A 108 -4.04 4.57 -18.06
C HIS A 108 -3.55 3.38 -18.90
N GLU A 109 -3.03 3.62 -20.11
CA GLU A 109 -2.59 2.54 -21.00
C GLU A 109 -1.44 1.71 -20.40
N LYS A 110 -0.45 2.38 -19.78
CA LYS A 110 0.69 1.72 -19.15
C LYS A 110 0.21 0.82 -18.00
N VAL A 111 -0.56 1.38 -17.09
CA VAL A 111 -1.03 0.68 -15.89
C VAL A 111 -2.01 -0.44 -16.25
N THR A 112 -2.96 -0.20 -17.15
CA THR A 112 -3.93 -1.21 -17.60
C THR A 112 -3.22 -2.41 -18.23
N ARG A 113 -2.13 -2.21 -18.99
CA ARG A 113 -1.34 -3.32 -19.56
C ARG A 113 -0.72 -4.22 -18.48
N TYR A 114 -0.21 -3.63 -17.39
CA TYR A 114 0.30 -4.39 -16.25
C TYR A 114 -0.82 -5.06 -15.44
N LEU A 115 -1.96 -4.39 -15.28
CA LEU A 115 -3.09 -4.89 -14.47
C LEU A 115 -3.95 -5.92 -15.20
N LYS A 116 -3.95 -5.98 -16.54
CA LYS A 116 -4.67 -7.01 -17.33
C LYS A 116 -4.28 -8.44 -16.95
N GLN A 117 -3.11 -8.64 -16.36
CA GLN A 117 -2.64 -9.94 -15.88
C GLN A 117 -3.08 -10.24 -14.42
N SER A 118 -3.84 -9.34 -13.79
CA SER A 118 -4.27 -9.41 -12.39
C SER A 118 -5.79 -9.51 -12.27
N SER A 119 -6.27 -10.16 -11.20
CA SER A 119 -7.71 -10.23 -10.87
C SER A 119 -8.30 -8.93 -10.31
N TRP A 120 -7.51 -7.85 -10.26
CA TRP A 120 -7.93 -6.58 -9.68
C TRP A 120 -8.95 -5.87 -10.58
N MET A 121 -8.78 -5.96 -11.91
CA MET A 121 -9.72 -5.39 -12.87
C MET A 121 -11.10 -6.04 -12.73
N ASP A 122 -11.16 -7.38 -12.74
CA ASP A 122 -12.42 -8.14 -12.60
C ASP A 122 -13.17 -7.81 -11.30
N LYS A 123 -12.45 -7.67 -10.17
CA LYS A 123 -13.05 -7.32 -8.88
C LYS A 123 -13.63 -5.91 -8.89
N MET A 124 -12.92 -4.98 -9.51
CA MET A 124 -13.33 -3.59 -9.62
C MET A 124 -14.51 -3.41 -10.56
N ASP A 125 -14.57 -4.17 -11.65
CA ASP A 125 -15.69 -4.12 -12.61
C ASP A 125 -16.97 -4.67 -11.99
N ARG A 126 -16.88 -5.71 -11.14
CA ARG A 126 -18.03 -6.21 -10.37
C ARG A 126 -18.55 -5.18 -9.38
N ASN A 127 -17.67 -4.62 -8.55
CA ASN A 127 -18.08 -3.60 -7.57
C ASN A 127 -16.92 -2.71 -7.12
N GLY A 128 -16.62 -1.67 -7.90
CA GLY A 128 -15.53 -0.76 -7.60
C GLY A 128 -15.62 -0.06 -6.24
N TYR A 129 -16.83 0.23 -5.75
CA TYR A 129 -17.00 0.83 -4.42
C TYR A 129 -16.45 -0.09 -3.33
N TRP A 130 -16.91 -1.35 -3.30
CA TRP A 130 -16.49 -2.32 -2.29
C TRP A 130 -15.02 -2.72 -2.46
N PHE A 131 -14.52 -2.78 -3.69
CA PHE A 131 -13.10 -2.98 -3.97
C PHE A 131 -12.23 -1.93 -3.26
N VAL A 132 -12.56 -0.65 -3.44
CA VAL A 132 -11.83 0.46 -2.81
C VAL A 132 -12.01 0.43 -1.30
N PHE A 133 -13.24 0.32 -0.81
CA PHE A 133 -13.57 0.37 0.61
C PHE A 133 -12.84 -0.74 1.39
N MET A 134 -12.90 -1.99 0.92
CA MET A 134 -12.15 -3.10 1.52
C MET A 134 -10.64 -2.88 1.42
N GLY A 135 -10.17 -2.36 0.29
CA GLY A 135 -8.76 -2.01 0.11
C GLY A 135 -8.25 -0.97 1.13
N ARG A 136 -9.11 -0.07 1.63
CA ARG A 136 -8.73 0.89 2.69
C ARG A 136 -8.68 0.28 4.09
N LEU A 137 -9.55 -0.69 4.36
CA LEU A 137 -9.63 -1.31 5.69
C LEU A 137 -8.55 -2.37 5.93
N ILE A 138 -7.99 -2.94 4.87
CA ILE A 138 -6.93 -3.94 4.99
C ILE A 138 -5.58 -3.20 5.16
N PRO A 139 -4.91 -3.30 6.33
CA PRO A 139 -3.70 -2.52 6.65
C PRO A 139 -2.50 -2.84 5.76
N PHE A 140 -2.58 -3.95 5.02
CA PHE A 140 -1.49 -4.48 4.19
C PHE A 140 -1.61 -4.15 2.73
N VAL A 141 -2.73 -3.55 2.34
CA VAL A 141 -2.93 -3.11 0.97
C VAL A 141 -2.36 -1.69 0.87
N PRO A 142 -1.27 -1.48 0.11
CA PRO A 142 -0.73 -0.16 -0.12
C PRO A 142 -1.78 0.77 -0.69
N THR A 143 -1.91 1.95 -0.09
CA THR A 143 -2.88 2.98 -0.49
C THR A 143 -2.67 3.37 -1.97
N SER A 144 -1.41 3.45 -2.42
CA SER A 144 -1.07 3.73 -3.81
C SER A 144 -1.57 2.66 -4.78
N LEU A 145 -1.51 1.38 -4.41
CA LEU A 145 -2.00 0.30 -5.28
C LEU A 145 -3.51 0.42 -5.49
N VAL A 146 -4.28 0.73 -4.44
CA VAL A 146 -5.74 0.96 -4.56
C VAL A 146 -6.02 2.17 -5.46
N ASN A 147 -5.30 3.29 -5.26
CA ASN A 147 -5.45 4.51 -6.05
C ASN A 147 -5.14 4.27 -7.53
N ILE A 148 -4.00 3.63 -7.81
CA ILE A 148 -3.51 3.37 -9.17
C ILE A 148 -4.44 2.40 -9.89
N ALA A 149 -4.82 1.30 -9.24
CA ALA A 149 -5.75 0.34 -9.83
C ALA A 149 -7.11 0.98 -10.13
N SER A 150 -7.62 1.79 -9.20
CA SER A 150 -8.89 2.51 -9.37
C SER A 150 -8.83 3.53 -10.50
N GLY A 151 -7.72 4.27 -10.63
CA GLY A 151 -7.54 5.25 -11.71
C GLY A 151 -7.49 4.60 -13.09
N ALA A 152 -6.86 3.43 -13.20
CA ALA A 152 -6.80 2.62 -14.42
C ALA A 152 -8.13 1.92 -14.74
N GLY A 153 -8.98 1.65 -13.74
CA GLY A 153 -10.27 1.02 -13.92
C GLY A 153 -11.40 1.94 -14.37
N MET A 154 -12.57 1.33 -14.62
CA MET A 154 -13.79 2.02 -15.01
C MET A 154 -14.64 2.54 -13.83
N ILE A 155 -14.10 2.54 -12.60
CA ILE A 155 -14.84 3.02 -11.43
C ILE A 155 -15.23 4.49 -11.56
N LYS A 156 -16.49 4.81 -11.27
CA LYS A 156 -16.97 6.20 -11.22
C LYS A 156 -16.27 6.97 -10.09
N VAL A 157 -15.83 8.19 -10.36
CA VAL A 157 -15.09 9.05 -9.41
C VAL A 157 -15.84 9.20 -8.08
N ARG A 158 -17.16 9.42 -8.12
CA ARG A 158 -18.00 9.55 -6.92
C ARG A 158 -17.95 8.29 -6.03
N LYS A 159 -17.95 7.10 -6.64
CA LYS A 159 -17.84 5.82 -5.90
C LYS A 159 -16.45 5.68 -5.27
N PHE A 160 -15.40 6.04 -6.00
CA PHE A 160 -14.02 6.02 -5.48
C PHE A 160 -13.85 6.97 -4.29
N ILE A 161 -14.31 8.22 -4.40
CA ILE A 161 -14.23 9.22 -3.33
C ILE A 161 -15.03 8.77 -2.11
N ALA A 162 -16.29 8.34 -2.29
CA ALA A 162 -17.13 7.89 -1.18
C ALA A 162 -16.51 6.70 -0.44
N ALA A 163 -16.07 5.67 -1.16
CA ALA A 163 -15.41 4.50 -0.58
C ALA A 163 -14.11 4.87 0.14
N THR A 164 -13.31 5.78 -0.45
CA THR A 164 -12.07 6.27 0.16
C THR A 164 -12.35 7.09 1.40
N ALA A 165 -13.33 7.99 1.38
CA ALA A 165 -13.67 8.84 2.51
C ALA A 165 -14.13 8.01 3.71
N ILE A 166 -15.09 7.09 3.49
CA ILE A 166 -15.62 6.24 4.57
C ILE A 166 -14.56 5.26 5.06
N GLY A 167 -13.84 4.60 4.13
CA GLY A 167 -12.79 3.64 4.47
C GLY A 167 -11.63 4.28 5.23
N ASN A 168 -11.15 5.44 4.76
CA ASN A 168 -10.07 6.16 5.44
C ASN A 168 -10.54 6.75 6.77
N ALA A 169 -11.76 7.27 6.89
CA ALA A 169 -12.28 7.76 8.17
C ALA A 169 -12.23 6.65 9.23
N LEU A 170 -12.76 5.47 8.93
CA LEU A 170 -12.74 4.32 9.84
C LEU A 170 -11.31 3.86 10.16
N TYR A 171 -10.49 3.66 9.13
CA TYR A 171 -9.12 3.17 9.32
C TYR A 171 -8.24 4.18 10.06
N PHE A 172 -8.34 5.47 9.73
CA PHE A 172 -7.53 6.53 10.32
C PHE A 172 -7.96 6.82 11.74
N LEU A 173 -9.23 6.60 12.09
CA LEU A 173 -9.68 6.69 13.47
C LEU A 173 -8.91 5.69 14.34
N ALA A 174 -8.83 4.43 13.91
CA ALA A 174 -8.03 3.42 14.60
C ALA A 174 -6.57 3.86 14.72
N LEU A 175 -5.94 4.27 13.61
CA LEU A 175 -4.54 4.74 13.61
C LEU A 175 -4.31 5.97 14.50
N SER A 176 -5.28 6.88 14.58
CA SER A 176 -5.18 8.07 15.41
C SER A 176 -5.26 7.74 16.91
N LEU A 177 -6.09 6.76 17.29
CA LEU A 177 -6.15 6.25 18.66
C LEU A 177 -4.86 5.54 19.06
N ILE A 178 -4.26 4.79 18.12
CA ILE A 178 -2.93 4.17 18.29
C ILE A 178 -1.85 5.24 18.43
N ALA A 179 -1.89 6.30 17.63
CA ALA A 179 -0.93 7.40 17.68
C ALA A 179 -0.98 8.15 19.02
N GLN A 180 -2.17 8.34 19.59
CA GLN A 180 -2.36 8.94 20.92
C GLN A 180 -2.00 8.01 22.09
N GLY A 181 -1.62 6.74 21.83
CA GLY A 181 -1.34 5.78 22.88
C GLY A 181 -2.57 5.30 23.66
N LEU A 182 -3.78 5.62 23.19
CA LEU A 182 -5.06 5.17 23.77
C LEU A 182 -5.28 3.67 23.54
N ILE A 183 -4.55 3.09 22.60
CA ILE A 183 -4.49 1.66 22.32
C ILE A 183 -3.05 1.21 22.63
N SER A 184 -2.90 0.26 23.55
CA SER A 184 -1.66 0.00 24.30
C SER A 184 -0.41 -0.25 23.44
N ALA A 185 0.78 0.00 24.02
CA ALA A 185 2.09 -0.17 23.39
C ALA A 185 2.35 -1.57 22.77
N ALA A 186 1.64 -2.60 23.23
CA ALA A 186 1.68 -3.95 22.66
C ALA A 186 1.02 -4.02 21.27
N ILE A 187 0.00 -3.20 21.02
CA ILE A 187 -0.69 -3.11 19.72
C ILE A 187 0.10 -2.24 18.74
N GLN A 188 0.83 -1.22 19.19
CA GLN A 188 1.79 -0.50 18.34
C GLN A 188 2.87 -1.45 17.81
N GLN A 189 3.55 -2.19 18.69
CA GLN A 189 4.53 -3.21 18.29
C GLN A 189 3.88 -4.32 17.46
N GLY A 190 2.66 -4.73 17.83
CA GLY A 190 1.85 -5.69 17.09
C GLY A 190 1.51 -5.22 15.68
N LEU A 191 1.18 -3.95 15.46
CA LEU A 191 0.85 -3.40 14.14
C LEU A 191 2.06 -3.27 13.24
N TYR A 192 3.22 -2.89 13.80
CA TYR A 192 4.48 -2.99 13.07
C TYR A 192 4.78 -4.44 12.68
N ALA A 193 4.61 -5.39 13.60
CA ALA A 193 4.81 -6.82 13.34
C ALA A 193 3.80 -7.38 12.33
N VAL A 194 2.54 -6.96 12.39
CA VAL A 194 1.44 -7.35 11.51
C VAL A 194 1.68 -6.77 10.12
N PHE A 195 2.08 -5.49 10.00
CA PHE A 195 2.49 -4.86 8.73
C PHE A 195 3.66 -5.60 8.09
N ILE A 196 4.69 -5.91 8.88
CA ILE A 196 5.82 -6.74 8.46
C ILE A 196 5.34 -8.13 8.02
N ALA A 197 4.52 -8.81 8.83
CA ALA A 197 4.04 -10.17 8.56
C ALA A 197 3.22 -10.26 7.27
N ALA A 198 2.47 -9.22 6.91
CA ALA A 198 1.70 -9.24 5.69
C ALA A 198 2.45 -8.76 4.45
N VAL A 199 3.45 -7.89 4.60
CA VAL A 199 4.40 -7.63 3.53
C VAL A 199 5.18 -8.92 3.22
N LEU A 200 5.63 -9.63 4.26
CA LEU A 200 6.26 -10.95 4.16
C LEU A 200 5.29 -12.01 3.61
N GLY A 201 4.04 -12.03 4.07
CA GLY A 201 3.00 -12.96 3.64
C GLY A 201 2.60 -12.74 2.18
N TYR A 202 2.47 -11.48 1.74
CA TYR A 202 2.20 -11.12 0.35
C TYR A 202 3.38 -11.48 -0.57
N ALA A 203 4.62 -11.22 -0.12
CA ALA A 203 5.82 -11.64 -0.83
C ALA A 203 5.89 -13.18 -0.93
N SER A 204 5.62 -13.88 0.17
CA SER A 204 5.58 -15.35 0.24
C SER A 204 4.48 -15.95 -0.63
N PHE A 205 3.30 -15.32 -0.68
CA PHE A 205 2.18 -15.74 -1.53
C PHE A 205 2.50 -15.54 -3.01
N LYS A 206 3.14 -14.42 -3.38
CA LYS A 206 3.63 -14.22 -4.75
C LYS A 206 4.69 -15.25 -5.13
N LEU A 207 5.60 -15.57 -4.21
CA LEU A 207 6.60 -16.63 -4.41
C LEU A 207 5.94 -18.00 -4.57
N TRP A 208 5.00 -18.36 -3.70
CA TRP A 208 4.28 -19.64 -3.77
C TRP A 208 3.47 -19.78 -5.07
N LYS A 209 2.75 -18.73 -5.48
CA LYS A 209 2.02 -18.72 -6.76
C LYS A 209 2.97 -18.79 -7.96
N TYR A 210 4.17 -18.23 -7.85
CA TYR A 210 5.22 -18.31 -8.87
C TYR A 210 5.90 -19.68 -8.92
N TYR A 211 5.94 -20.41 -7.80
CA TYR A 211 6.49 -21.77 -7.69
C TYR A 211 5.44 -22.88 -7.80
N ARG A 212 4.15 -22.56 -7.93
CA ARG A 212 3.09 -23.56 -8.07
C ARG A 212 3.29 -24.28 -9.42
N PRO A 213 3.62 -25.59 -9.43
CA PRO A 213 3.89 -26.29 -10.67
C PRO A 213 2.61 -26.28 -11.52
N LYS A 214 2.74 -25.79 -12.74
CA LYS A 214 1.66 -25.85 -13.74
C LYS A 214 1.52 -27.34 -14.08
N ASN A 215 0.46 -27.99 -13.62
CA ASN A 215 0.17 -29.37 -14.01
C ASN A 215 0.21 -29.43 -15.54
N ARG A 216 1.26 -30.06 -16.08
CA ARG A 216 1.32 -30.40 -17.49
C ARG A 216 0.23 -31.44 -17.67
N ASN A 217 -0.83 -31.10 -18.41
CA ASN A 217 -1.67 -32.15 -18.98
C ASN A 217 -0.71 -33.09 -19.71
N PRO A 218 -0.65 -34.38 -19.34
CA PRO A 218 0.18 -35.33 -20.09
C PRO A 218 -0.28 -35.29 -21.54
N GLU A 219 0.68 -35.19 -22.47
CA GLU A 219 0.38 -35.34 -23.89
C GLU A 219 -0.39 -36.65 -24.08
N PRO A 220 -1.53 -36.66 -24.81
CA PRO A 220 -2.22 -37.90 -25.10
C PRO A 220 -1.24 -38.82 -25.81
N ALA A 221 -1.02 -40.00 -25.23
CA ALA A 221 -0.01 -40.99 -25.64
C ALA A 221 -0.09 -41.38 -27.13
N PHE A 222 -1.18 -41.06 -27.81
CA PHE A 222 -1.35 -41.27 -29.25
C PHE A 222 -0.39 -40.43 -30.12
N LYS A 223 -0.06 -39.19 -29.73
CA LYS A 223 0.80 -38.30 -30.55
C LYS A 223 2.29 -38.70 -30.53
N SER A 224 2.74 -39.44 -29.52
CA SER A 224 4.13 -39.90 -29.44
C SER A 224 4.41 -41.11 -30.33
N PHE A 225 3.38 -41.89 -30.71
CA PHE A 225 3.54 -43.00 -31.66
C PHE A 225 3.61 -42.52 -33.11
N GLU A 226 2.82 -41.50 -33.48
CA GLU A 226 2.74 -41.00 -34.86
C GLU A 226 4.01 -40.28 -35.33
N ASN A 227 4.68 -39.55 -34.41
CA ASN A 227 5.96 -38.89 -34.69
C ASN A 227 7.15 -39.87 -34.78
N LYS A 228 6.99 -41.11 -34.30
CA LYS A 228 8.07 -42.11 -34.32
C LYS A 228 8.09 -42.95 -35.61
N HIS A 229 7.02 -42.92 -36.40
CA HIS A 229 6.88 -43.76 -37.60
C HIS A 229 6.64 -42.97 -38.89
N SER A 230 6.67 -41.64 -38.83
CA SER A 230 6.57 -40.76 -40.01
C SER A 230 7.92 -40.25 -40.51
N GLY A 231 9.02 -40.69 -39.88
CA GLY A 231 10.40 -40.28 -40.20
C GLY A 231 11.29 -41.38 -40.77
N GLU A 232 10.73 -42.55 -41.10
CA GLU A 232 11.40 -43.65 -41.84
C GLU A 232 10.65 -43.88 -43.16
#